data_AF-A0A7K9MXI5-F1
#
_entry.id   AF-A0A7K9MXI5-F1
#
_cell.length_a   1.000
_cell.length_b   1.000
_cell.length_c   1.000
_cell.angle_alpha   90.00
_cell.angle_beta   90.00
_cell.angle_gamma   90.00
#
_symmetry.space_group_name_H-M   'P 1'
#
loop_
_entity.id
_entity.type
_entity.pdbx_description
1 polymer ?
#
loop_
_entity_poly.entity_id
_entity_poly.type
_entity_poly.pdbx_seq_one_letter_code
_entity_poly.pdbx_strand_id
1 'polypeptide(L)' 'TAAERVYRCEVCGKTYRHSGSLINHKQTHQTGDFGCSLCAKRFSNLGALKGHLRGHRRRRHRHHHR' A
#
# COMPACT_ATOMS: atom_id res chain seq x y z
N THR A 1 -26.06 -1.32 14.46
CA THR A 1 -24.90 -1.24 15.37
C THR A 1 -23.75 -0.58 14.63
N ALA A 2 -23.25 0.56 15.11
CA ALA A 2 -22.06 1.18 14.52
C ALA A 2 -20.90 0.21 14.76
N ALA A 3 -20.31 -0.33 13.70
CA ALA A 3 -19.20 -1.24 13.86
C ALA A 3 -18.02 -0.49 14.50
N GLU A 4 -17.69 -0.86 15.74
CA GLU A 4 -16.66 -0.17 16.51
C GLU A 4 -15.33 -0.18 15.77
N ARG A 5 -14.75 1.00 15.60
CA ARG A 5 -13.42 1.17 15.00
C ARG A 5 -12.37 1.08 16.11
N VAL A 6 -12.14 -0.12 16.60
CA VAL A 6 -11.25 -0.38 17.75
C VAL A 6 -9.76 -0.25 17.44
N TYR A 7 -9.37 -0.24 16.16
CA TYR A 7 -7.96 -0.22 15.76
C TYR A 7 -7.50 1.20 15.42
N ARG A 8 -6.71 1.83 16.30
CA ARG A 8 -6.23 3.21 16.12
C ARG A 8 -4.78 3.26 15.64
N CYS A 9 -4.51 4.19 14.74
CA CYS A 9 -3.15 4.58 14.37
C CYS A 9 -2.59 5.56 15.40
N GLU A 10 -1.46 5.23 16.00
CA GLU A 10 -0.79 6.08 17.00
C GLU A 10 -0.10 7.30 16.37
N VAL A 11 0.23 7.23 15.08
CA VAL A 11 0.92 8.33 14.36
C VAL A 11 -0.04 9.46 14.00
N CYS A 12 -1.25 9.15 13.53
CA CYS A 12 -2.18 10.16 13.00
C CYS A 12 -3.60 10.07 13.59
N GLY A 13 -3.83 9.19 14.56
CA GLY A 13 -5.11 9.04 15.24
C GLY A 13 -6.23 8.35 14.45
N LYS A 14 -6.03 8.03 13.16
CA LYS A 14 -7.07 7.38 12.34
C LYS A 14 -7.47 6.01 12.90
N THR A 15 -8.78 5.73 12.89
CA THR A 15 -9.33 4.47 13.42
C THR A 15 -9.90 3.58 12.31
N TYR A 16 -9.83 2.28 12.54
CA TYR A 16 -10.21 1.23 11.60
C TYR A 16 -11.02 0.14 12.29
N ARG A 17 -11.88 -0.52 11.52
CA ARG A 17 -12.70 -1.66 11.99
C ARG A 17 -11.91 -2.97 12.08
N HIS A 18 -10.85 -3.12 11.29
CA HIS A 18 -10.07 -4.36 11.19
C HIS A 18 -8.58 -4.07 11.40
N SER A 19 -7.88 -4.99 12.07
CA SER A 19 -6.43 -4.93 12.30
C SER A 19 -5.65 -4.85 10.98
N GLY A 20 -6.04 -5.66 9.98
CA GLY A 20 -5.41 -5.65 8.66
C GLY A 20 -5.49 -4.28 7.96
N SER A 21 -6.60 -3.54 8.15
CA SER A 21 -6.74 -2.19 7.61
C SER A 21 -5.78 -1.21 8.28
N LEU A 22 -5.60 -1.31 9.60
CA LEU A 22 -4.61 -0.52 10.34
C LEU A 22 -3.18 -0.86 9.89
N ILE A 23 -2.84 -2.14 9.71
CA ILE A 23 -1.51 -2.57 9.24
C ILE A 23 -1.21 -2.02 7.84
N ASN A 24 -2.17 -2.11 6.91
CA ASN A 24 -2.00 -1.53 5.58
C ASN A 24 -1.89 -0.01 5.63
N HIS A 25 -2.63 0.65 6.52
CA HIS A 25 -2.51 2.09 6.73
C HIS A 25 -1.13 2.48 7.28
N LYS A 26 -0.55 1.74 8.23
CA LYS A 26 0.79 2.06 8.77
C LYS A 26 1.86 2.18 7.68
N GLN A 27 1.71 1.46 6.56
CA GLN A 27 2.63 1.53 5.42
C GLN A 27 2.56 2.86 4.66
N THR A 28 1.50 3.65 4.81
CA THR A 28 1.42 4.99 4.20
C THR A 28 2.27 6.02 4.94
N HIS A 29 2.59 5.75 6.22
CA HIS A 29 3.49 6.60 7.02
C HIS A 29 4.95 6.34 6.73
N GLN A 30 5.29 5.21 6.12
CA GLN A 30 6.63 4.95 5.63
C GLN A 30 6.85 5.74 4.35
N THR A 31 7.38 6.96 4.51
CA THR A 31 7.73 7.89 3.44
C THR A 31 9.19 7.75 3.06
N GLY A 32 9.50 8.04 1.80
CA GLY A 32 10.83 7.85 1.22
C GLY A 32 10.76 7.66 -0.28
N ASP A 33 11.85 7.22 -0.88
CA ASP A 33 11.88 6.89 -2.30
C ASP A 33 11.75 5.37 -2.50
N PHE A 34 10.55 4.96 -2.90
CA PHE A 34 10.22 3.57 -3.14
C PHE A 34 10.11 3.29 -4.64
N GLY A 35 11.15 2.70 -5.22
CA GLY A 35 11.17 2.25 -6.61
C GLY A 35 10.47 0.90 -6.80
N CYS A 36 9.71 0.76 -7.89
CA CYS A 36 9.22 -0.53 -8.34
C CYS A 36 10.37 -1.33 -8.97
N SER A 37 10.49 -2.63 -8.64
CA SER A 37 11.48 -3.52 -9.26
C SER A 37 11.05 -4.05 -10.63
N LEU A 38 9.78 -3.90 -10.99
CA LEU A 38 9.20 -4.41 -12.24
C LEU A 38 9.03 -3.33 -13.31
N CYS A 39 9.14 -2.05 -12.95
CA CYS A 39 9.10 -0.92 -13.89
C CYS A 39 9.79 0.31 -13.29
N ALA A 40 10.06 1.34 -14.10
CA ALA A 40 10.75 2.56 -13.66
C ALA A 40 9.89 3.52 -12.80
N LYS A 41 8.75 3.09 -12.26
CA LYS A 41 7.89 3.96 -11.42
C LYS A 41 8.43 4.05 -10.00
N ARG A 42 8.42 5.28 -9.45
CA ARG A 42 8.80 5.60 -8.07
C ARG A 42 7.60 6.13 -7.30
N PHE A 43 7.57 5.91 -5.99
CA PHE A 43 6.49 6.30 -5.10
C PHE A 43 7.04 6.94 -3.83
N SER A 44 6.30 7.89 -3.28
CA SER A 44 6.69 8.65 -2.07
C SER A 44 6.40 7.92 -0.75
N ASN A 45 5.66 6.81 -0.79
CA ASN A 45 5.40 5.97 0.38
C ASN A 45 5.22 4.50 0.01
N LEU A 46 5.45 3.61 0.98
CA LEU A 46 5.42 2.16 0.78
C LEU A 46 4.00 1.65 0.44
N GLY A 47 2.96 2.24 1.03
CA GLY A 47 1.57 1.88 0.76
C GLY A 47 1.20 2.00 -0.72
N ALA A 48 1.64 3.08 -1.37
CA ALA A 48 1.44 3.31 -2.80
C ALA A 48 2.20 2.27 -3.65
N LEU A 49 3.47 1.97 -3.34
CA LEU A 49 4.24 0.94 -4.03
C LEU A 49 3.56 -0.44 -3.90
N LYS A 50 3.14 -0.84 -2.70
CA LYS A 50 2.45 -2.13 -2.51
C LYS A 50 1.13 -2.22 -3.27
N GLY A 51 0.38 -1.12 -3.34
CA GLY A 51 -0.81 -1.01 -4.18
C GLY A 51 -0.51 -1.22 -5.66
N HIS A 52 0.53 -0.57 -6.14
CA HIS A 52 1.00 -0.68 -7.51
C HIS A 52 1.46 -2.11 -7.88
N LEU A 53 2.21 -2.79 -7.00
CA LEU A 53 2.68 -4.17 -7.22
C LEU A 53 1.53 -5.17 -7.41
N ARG A 54 0.38 -4.96 -6.76
CA ARG A 54 -0.82 -5.79 -6.97
C ARG A 54 -1.33 -5.70 -8.41
N GLY A 55 -1.13 -4.56 -9.08
CA GLY A 55 -1.46 -4.35 -10.49
C GLY A 55 -0.56 -5.12 -11.44
N HIS A 56 0.74 -5.27 -11.13
CA HIS A 56 1.66 -6.09 -11.91
C HIS A 56 1.25 -7.57 -11.92
N ARG A 57 0.72 -8.09 -10.81
CA ARG A 57 0.23 -9.48 -10.73
C ARG A 57 -0.93 -9.76 -11.70
N ARG A 58 -1.68 -8.73 -12.10
CA ARG A 58 -2.77 -8.81 -13.09
C ARG A 58 -2.29 -8.64 -14.54
N ARG A 59 -1.04 -8.20 -14.76
CA ARG A 59 -0.41 -8.01 -16.07
C ARG A 59 0.74 -9.02 -16.26
N ARG A 60 0.45 -10.31 -16.21
CA ARG A 60 1.46 -11.37 -16.47
C ARG A 60 1.77 -11.61 -17.95
N HIS A 61 1.28 -10.79 -18.87
CA HIS A 61 1.68 -10.90 -20.29
C HIS A 61 1.85 -9.52 -20.91
N ARG A 62 3.10 -9.05 -20.94
CA ARG A 62 3.65 -8.31 -22.06
C ARG A 62 5.17 -8.49 -22.02
N HIS A 63 5.61 -9.63 -22.54
CA HIS A 63 6.92 -9.68 -23.16
C HIS A 63 6.87 -8.71 -24.34
N HIS A 64 7.45 -7.53 -24.18
CA HIS A 64 7.99 -6.82 -25.34
C HIS A 64 9.33 -7.48 -25.63
N HIS A 65 9.30 -8.54 -26.44
CA HIS A 65 10.47 -8.89 -27.22
C HIS A 65 10.58 -7.86 -28.33
N ARG A 66 11.72 -7.19 -28.32
CA ARG A 66 12.19 -6.26 -29.34
C ARG A 66 12.66 -7.03 -30.57
#